data_AF-A0A9X7NQQ2-F1
#
_entry.id   AF-A0A9X7NQQ2-F1
#
_cell.length_a   1.000
_cell.length_b   1.000
_cell.length_c   1.000
_cell.angle_alpha   90.00
_cell.angle_beta   90.00
_cell.angle_gamma   90.00
#
_symmetry.space_group_name_H-M   'P 1'
#
loop_
_entity.id
_entity.type
_entity.pdbx_description
1 polymer ?
#
loop_
_entity_poly.entity_id
_entity_poly.type
_entity_poly.pdbx_seq_one_letter_code
_entity_poly.pdbx_strand_id
1 'polypeptide(L)' 'MARRRGHIDTQKALEGLRKGRESAIQVCSTARIGSPPYRLATATLEAIDDLVGELTGDREYLWSSAAKTPPRERSGVG' A
#
# COMPACT_ATOMS: atom_id res chain seq x y z
N MET A 1 -22.17 -15.93 15.75
CA MET A 1 -22.18 -15.84 14.27
C MET A 1 -20.94 -16.57 13.74
N ALA A 2 -21.08 -17.80 13.24
CA ALA A 2 -19.96 -18.53 12.65
C ALA A 2 -19.62 -17.90 11.29
N ARG A 3 -18.39 -17.38 11.11
CA ARG A 3 -17.90 -16.95 9.79
C ARG A 3 -17.93 -18.16 8.85
N ARG A 4 -18.77 -18.13 7.80
CA ARG A 4 -18.68 -19.10 6.71
C ARG A 4 -17.30 -18.99 6.07
N ARG A 5 -16.52 -20.07 6.11
CA ARG A 5 -15.31 -20.20 5.28
C ARG A 5 -15.75 -20.29 3.81
N GLY A 6 -14.98 -19.70 2.89
CA GLY A 6 -15.21 -19.80 1.44
C GLY A 6 -15.88 -18.60 0.76
N HIS A 7 -16.24 -17.54 1.49
CA HIS A 7 -16.69 -16.27 0.89
C HIS A 7 -15.82 -15.12 1.40
N ILE A 8 -15.19 -14.39 0.48
CA ILE A 8 -14.40 -13.20 0.77
C ILE A 8 -15.23 -11.99 0.35
N ASP A 9 -15.48 -11.08 1.29
CA ASP A 9 -15.97 -9.75 0.97
C ASP A 9 -14.78 -8.95 0.42
N THR A 10 -14.61 -8.99 -0.91
CA THR A 10 -13.45 -8.41 -1.59
C THR A 10 -13.31 -6.92 -1.32
N GLN A 11 -14.42 -6.17 -1.27
CA GLN A 11 -14.36 -4.72 -1.00
C GLN A 11 -13.84 -4.43 0.40
N LYS A 12 -14.38 -5.13 1.42
CA LYS A 12 -13.90 -4.99 2.80
C LYS A 12 -12.46 -5.44 2.97
N ALA A 13 -12.05 -6.50 2.26
CA ALA A 13 -10.67 -6.97 2.26
C ALA A 13 -9.73 -5.93 1.67
N LEU A 14 -10.07 -5.36 0.50
CA LEU A 14 -9.27 -4.34 -0.17
C LEU A 14 -9.14 -3.05 0.67
N GLU A 15 -10.17 -2.63 1.38
CA GLU A 15 -10.08 -1.48 2.30
C GLU A 15 -9.07 -1.74 3.43
N GLY A 16 -9.08 -2.94 4.02
CA GLY A 16 -8.11 -3.35 5.03
C GLY A 16 -6.69 -3.41 4.49
N LEU A 17 -6.51 -4.01 3.31
CA LEU A 17 -5.21 -4.12 2.63
C LEU A 17 -4.63 -2.75 2.27
N ARG A 18 -5.47 -1.79 1.84
CA ARG A 18 -5.05 -0.41 1.58
C ARG A 18 -4.44 0.25 2.81
N LYS A 19 -5.12 0.19 3.96
CA LYS A 19 -4.61 0.76 5.23
C LYS A 19 -3.33 0.07 5.69
N GLY A 20 -3.25 -1.26 5.53
CA GLY A 20 -2.04 -2.03 5.81
C GLY A 20 -0.86 -1.59 4.94
N ARG A 21 -1.10 -1.39 3.64
CA ARG A 21 -0.10 -0.93 2.67
C ARG A 21 0.41 0.47 3.02
N GLU A 22 -0.49 1.41 3.30
CA GLU A 22 -0.14 2.77 3.73
C GLU A 22 0.73 2.76 5.00
N SER A 23 0.39 1.90 5.96
CA SER A 23 1.17 1.73 7.20
C SER A 23 2.56 1.16 6.93
N ALA A 24 2.67 0.13 6.08
CA ALA A 24 3.96 -0.46 5.72
C ALA A 24 4.85 0.51 4.91
N ILE A 25 4.26 1.35 4.05
CA ILE A 25 4.96 2.46 3.38
C ILE A 25 5.51 3.44 4.41
N GLN A 26 4.71 3.82 5.41
CA GLN A 26 5.15 4.72 6.48
C GLN A 26 6.30 4.12 7.30
N VAL A 27 6.31 2.82 7.55
CA VAL A 27 7.44 2.14 8.19
C VAL A 27 8.67 2.17 7.27
N CYS A 28 8.52 1.85 5.98
CA CYS A 28 9.63 1.91 5.02
C CYS A 28 10.25 3.31 4.91
N SER A 29 9.43 4.37 5.01
CA SER A 29 9.89 5.75 4.88
C SER A 29 10.58 6.29 6.14
N THR A 30 10.34 5.69 7.31
CA THR A 30 10.86 6.17 8.60
C THR A 30 11.94 5.26 9.19
N ALA A 31 11.92 3.96 8.89
CA ALA A 31 12.90 3.00 9.39
C ALA A 31 14.26 3.19 8.72
N ARG A 32 15.34 2.91 9.47
CA ARG A 32 16.70 2.86 8.91
C ARG A 32 16.74 1.81 7.78
N ILE A 33 17.25 2.19 6.61
CA ILE A 33 17.39 1.29 5.47
C ILE A 33 18.15 0.02 5.89
N GLY A 34 17.63 -1.13 5.47
CA GLY A 34 18.21 -2.44 5.77
C GLY A 34 18.04 -2.91 7.22
N SER A 35 17.42 -2.12 8.10
CA SER A 35 17.05 -2.57 9.45
C SER A 35 15.96 -3.64 9.41
N PRO A 36 15.78 -4.44 10.47
CA PRO A 36 14.71 -5.44 10.51
C PRO A 36 13.31 -4.87 10.24
N PRO A 37 12.88 -3.72 10.84
CA PRO A 37 11.58 -3.13 10.52
C PRO A 37 11.44 -2.73 9.05
N TYR A 38 12.50 -2.18 8.45
CA TYR A 38 12.52 -1.83 7.02
C TYR A 38 12.29 -3.09 6.16
N ARG A 39 13.06 -4.15 6.39
CA ARG A 39 12.96 -5.40 5.60
C ARG A 39 11.59 -6.06 5.76
N LEU A 40 11.05 -6.11 6.98
CA LEU A 40 9.75 -6.69 7.24
C LEU A 40 8.62 -5.86 6.64
N ALA A 41 8.73 -4.54 6.65
CA ALA A 41 7.77 -3.66 5.99
C ALA A 41 7.81 -3.85 4.46
N THR A 42 8.99 -3.96 3.85
CA THR A 42 9.13 -4.29 2.42
C THR A 42 8.46 -5.63 2.08
N ALA A 43 8.76 -6.69 2.82
CA ALA A 43 8.14 -8.00 2.60
C ALA A 43 6.61 -7.97 2.82
N THR A 44 6.14 -7.16 3.77
CA THR A 44 4.70 -6.96 4.00
C THR A 44 4.04 -6.27 2.79
N LEU A 45 4.69 -5.28 2.18
CA LEU A 45 4.17 -4.63 0.97
C LEU A 45 4.03 -5.63 -0.19
N GLU A 46 5.05 -6.46 -0.42
CA GLU A 46 5.02 -7.50 -1.45
C GLU A 46 3.87 -8.48 -1.22
N ALA A 47 3.71 -8.98 0.01
CA ALA A 47 2.63 -9.90 0.35
C ALA A 47 1.23 -9.27 0.20
N ILE A 48 1.08 -7.98 0.52
CA ILE A 48 -0.18 -7.25 0.31
C ILE A 48 -0.47 -7.13 -1.19
N ASP A 49 0.51 -6.71 -1.98
CA ASP A 49 0.34 -6.50 -3.41
C ASP A 49 0.02 -7.81 -4.13
N ASP A 50 0.68 -8.91 -3.75
CA ASP A 50 0.39 -10.25 -4.30
C ASP A 50 -1.04 -10.70 -3.95
N LEU A 51 -1.47 -10.52 -2.69
CA LEU A 51 -2.85 -10.85 -2.29
C LEU A 51 -3.89 -9.97 -3.01
N VAL A 52 -3.58 -8.69 -3.24
CA VAL A 52 -4.42 -7.81 -4.04
C VAL A 52 -4.52 -8.34 -5.47
N GLY A 53 -3.39 -8.73 -6.08
CA GLY A 53 -3.35 -9.34 -7.40
C GLY A 53 -4.25 -10.57 -7.52
N GLU A 54 -4.25 -11.47 -6.53
CA GLU A 54 -5.15 -12.63 -6.49
C GLU A 54 -6.63 -12.23 -6.37
N LEU A 55 -6.95 -11.12 -5.70
CA LEU A 55 -8.32 -10.66 -5.48
C LEU A 55 -8.89 -9.82 -6.64
N THR A 56 -8.04 -9.12 -7.39
CA THR A 56 -8.45 -8.13 -8.40
C THR A 56 -8.00 -8.47 -9.82
N GLY A 57 -7.01 -9.36 -9.98
CA GLY A 57 -6.29 -9.56 -11.23
C GLY A 57 -5.24 -8.48 -11.53
N ASP A 58 -5.02 -7.54 -10.61
CA ASP A 58 -4.10 -6.42 -10.76
C ASP A 58 -3.32 -6.18 -9.45
N ARG A 59 -2.03 -6.55 -9.46
CA ARG A 59 -1.10 -6.39 -8.35
C ARG A 59 -0.91 -4.91 -7.95
N GLU A 60 -1.03 -4.00 -8.91
CA GLU A 60 -0.81 -2.58 -8.72
C GLU A 60 -2.10 -1.83 -8.36
N TYR A 61 -3.22 -2.53 -8.16
CA TYR A 61 -4.53 -1.92 -7.89
C TYR A 61 -4.54 -0.93 -6.72
N LEU A 62 -3.69 -1.14 -5.70
CA LEU A 62 -3.54 -0.26 -4.53
C LEU A 62 -2.32 0.67 -4.61
N TRP A 63 -1.61 0.67 -5.72
CA TRP A 63 -0.53 1.62 -5.97
C TRP A 63 -1.21 2.95 -6.27
N SER A 64 -1.13 3.90 -5.34
CA SER A 64 -1.64 5.24 -5.60
C SER A 64 -0.99 5.76 -6.87
N SER A 65 -1.79 5.99 -7.90
CA SER A 65 -1.43 6.86 -9.01
C SER A 65 -0.91 8.15 -8.40
N ALA A 66 0.33 8.51 -8.77
CA ALA A 66 1.11 9.59 -8.19
C ALA A 66 0.23 10.78 -7.79
N ALA A 67 0.47 11.29 -6.58
CA ALA A 67 -0.01 12.60 -6.19
C ALA A 67 0.20 13.55 -7.37
N LYS A 68 -0.90 14.15 -7.88
CA LYS A 68 -0.81 15.33 -8.73
C LYS A 68 -0.13 16.41 -7.88
N THR A 69 1.19 16.42 -7.83
CA THR A 69 1.93 17.54 -7.29
C THR A 69 1.57 18.73 -8.19
N PRO A 70 0.85 19.75 -7.71
CA PRO A 70 0.64 20.94 -8.51
C PRO A 70 2.01 21.51 -8.89
N PRO A 71 2.21 21.99 -10.13
CA PRO A 71 3.47 22.56 -10.54
C PRO A 71 3.85 23.69 -9.57
N ARG A 72 5.03 23.57 -8.97
CA ARG A 72 5.59 24.59 -8.09
C ARG A 72 5.71 25.87 -8.90
N GLU A 73 4.90 26.88 -8.58
CA GLU A 73 5.06 28.21 -9.18
C GLU A 73 6.47 28.69 -8.87
N ARG A 74 7.25 28.83 -9.94
CA ARG A 74 8.60 29.37 -9.90
C ARG A 74 8.43 30.87 -9.66
N SER A 75 8.50 31.30 -8.39
CA SER A 75 8.67 32.72 -8.06
C SER A 75 9.97 33.20 -8.70
N GLY A 76 9.86 33.82 -9.87
CA GLY A 76 10.90 34.62 -10.48
C GLY A 76 10.95 35.94 -9.74
N VAL A 77 11.99 36.11 -8.93
CA VAL A 77 12.43 37.42 -8.47
C VAL A 77 13.17 38.05 -9.66
N GLY A 78 12.69 39.21 -10.10
CA GLY A 78 13.30 40.09 -11.08
C GLY A 78 12.73 41.50 -10.89
#